data_AF-Q9HZJ4-F1
#
_entry.id   AF-Q9HZJ4-F1
#
_cell.length_a   1.000
_cell.length_b   1.000
_cell.length_c   1.000
_cell.angle_alpha   90.00
_cell.angle_beta   90.00
_cell.angle_gamma   90.00
#
_symmetry.space_group_name_H-M   'P 1'
#
loop_
_entity.id
_entity.type
_entity.pdbx_description
1 polymer ?
#
loop_
_entity_poly.entity_id
_entity_poly.type
_entity_poly.pdbx_seq_one_letter_code
_entity_poly.pdbx_strand_id
1 'polypeptide(L)'
;MTPRERGFAYCAIRAYTGLLYVGIVPLFSDFRDKVRNMDLQAGLYRHYKGQNYRVLGVARHSETEEALVIYQALYGEFGLWVRPLEMFTEAVEVDGEWVPRFVLVSPEADPLGLQKAPGGEDRA
;
A
#
# COMPACT_ATOMS: atom_id res chain seq x y z
N MET A 1 -6.70 8.26 -38.08
CA MET A 1 -7.65 8.81 -37.10
C MET A 1 -6.96 9.85 -36.24
N THR A 2 -7.58 11.01 -36.08
CA THR A 2 -7.03 12.18 -35.37
C THR A 2 -7.38 12.14 -33.88
N PRO A 3 -6.67 12.87 -33.00
CA PRO A 3 -6.89 12.85 -31.55
C PRO A 3 -8.33 13.15 -31.11
N ARG A 4 -9.13 13.85 -31.92
CA ARG A 4 -10.53 14.19 -31.61
C ARG A 4 -11.50 13.02 -31.73
N GLU A 5 -11.21 12.02 -32.57
CA GLU A 5 -12.10 10.87 -32.82
C GLU A 5 -12.03 9.82 -31.70
N ARG A 6 -10.87 9.70 -31.00
CA ARG A 6 -10.70 8.77 -29.88
C ARG A 6 -11.58 9.11 -28.67
N GLY A 7 -11.87 10.39 -28.43
CA GLY A 7 -12.72 10.83 -27.31
C GLY A 7 -14.20 10.45 -27.50
N PHE A 8 -14.72 10.52 -28.73
CA PHE A 8 -16.11 10.14 -29.02
C PHE A 8 -16.34 8.63 -28.88
N ALA A 9 -15.37 7.80 -29.31
CA ALA A 9 -15.45 6.36 -29.12
C ALA A 9 -15.43 5.96 -27.63
N TYR A 10 -14.60 6.61 -26.81
CA TYR A 10 -14.53 6.36 -25.36
C TYR A 10 -15.84 6.76 -24.65
N CYS A 11 -16.49 7.84 -25.09
CA CYS A 11 -17.78 8.27 -24.54
C CYS A 11 -18.92 7.31 -24.93
N ALA A 12 -18.93 6.80 -26.17
CA ALA A 12 -19.96 5.86 -26.64
C ALA A 12 -19.89 4.48 -25.98
N ILE A 13 -18.67 3.95 -25.72
CA ILE A 13 -18.49 2.67 -25.02
C ILE A 13 -18.98 2.76 -23.56
N ARG A 14 -18.85 3.93 -22.92
CA ARG A 14 -19.43 4.15 -21.58
C ARG A 14 -20.97 4.20 -21.58
N ALA A 15 -21.58 4.71 -22.64
CA ALA A 15 -23.05 4.80 -22.72
C ALA A 15 -23.71 3.42 -22.93
N TYR A 16 -23.11 2.56 -23.76
CA TYR A 16 -23.69 1.24 -24.05
C TYR A 16 -23.49 0.21 -22.92
N THR A 17 -22.42 0.32 -22.14
CA THR A 17 -22.18 -0.59 -21.01
C THR A 17 -23.03 -0.25 -19.77
N GLY A 18 -23.50 1.00 -19.64
CA GLY A 18 -24.31 1.43 -18.50
C GLY A 18 -25.73 0.85 -18.44
N LEU A 19 -26.32 0.48 -19.58
CA LEU A 19 -27.73 0.07 -19.63
C LEU A 19 -27.95 -1.43 -19.41
N LEU A 20 -26.92 -2.27 -19.58
CA LEU A 20 -27.03 -3.73 -19.43
C LEU A 20 -26.52 -4.27 -18.09
N TYR A 21 -25.90 -3.43 -17.25
CA TYR A 21 -25.22 -3.87 -16.03
C TYR A 21 -25.96 -3.45 -14.75
N VAL A 22 -27.29 -3.51 -14.76
CA VAL A 22 -28.14 -3.21 -13.58
C VAL A 22 -28.50 -4.48 -12.78
N GLY A 23 -27.92 -5.64 -13.14
CA GLY A 23 -28.19 -6.90 -12.45
C GLY A 23 -26.90 -7.69 -12.24
N ILE A 24 -26.58 -7.98 -10.98
CA ILE A 24 -25.64 -9.02 -10.53
C ILE A 24 -24.16 -8.62 -10.59
N VAL A 25 -23.75 -7.68 -9.73
CA VAL A 25 -22.36 -7.64 -9.24
C VAL A 25 -22.30 -7.38 -7.73
N PRO A 26 -22.72 -8.33 -6.88
CA PRO A 26 -22.30 -8.34 -5.49
C PRO A 26 -20.93 -9.02 -5.40
N LEU A 27 -19.89 -8.43 -6.00
CA LEU A 27 -18.51 -8.91 -5.81
C LEU A 27 -17.43 -7.82 -6.07
N PHE A 28 -17.78 -6.53 -5.95
CA PHE A 28 -16.80 -5.43 -6.06
C PHE A 28 -16.42 -4.79 -4.72
N SER A 29 -17.03 -5.21 -3.60
CA SER A 29 -16.72 -4.62 -2.30
C SER A 29 -15.38 -5.07 -1.72
N ASP A 30 -14.87 -6.24 -2.12
CA ASP A 30 -13.65 -6.82 -1.52
C ASP A 30 -12.35 -6.30 -2.17
N PHE A 31 -12.42 -5.83 -3.42
CA PHE A 31 -11.21 -5.34 -4.12
C PHE A 31 -10.71 -3.99 -3.56
N ARG A 32 -11.61 -3.14 -3.05
CA ARG A 32 -11.23 -1.81 -2.52
C ARG A 32 -10.45 -1.93 -1.21
N ASP A 33 -10.70 -2.94 -0.39
CA ASP A 33 -10.02 -3.10 0.90
C ASP A 33 -8.62 -3.67 0.72
N LYS A 34 -8.47 -4.62 -0.22
CA LYS A 34 -7.18 -5.20 -0.59
C LYS A 34 -6.22 -4.19 -1.24
N VAL A 35 -6.73 -3.26 -2.04
CA VAL A 35 -5.91 -2.16 -2.63
C VAL A 35 -5.50 -1.15 -1.56
N ARG A 36 -6.39 -0.80 -0.61
CA ARG A 36 -6.09 0.19 0.44
C ARG A 36 -4.99 -0.25 1.40
N ASN A 37 -4.86 -1.55 1.66
CA ASN A 37 -3.85 -2.04 2.60
C ASN A 37 -2.43 -1.92 2.01
N MET A 38 -2.26 -2.01 0.69
CA MET A 38 -0.95 -1.94 0.04
C MET A 38 -0.28 -0.56 0.16
N ASP A 39 -1.05 0.49 0.45
CA ASP A 39 -0.61 1.89 0.61
C ASP A 39 -0.26 2.22 2.08
N LEU A 40 0.58 1.39 2.70
CA LEU A 40 1.14 1.77 4.01
C LEU A 40 2.15 2.90 3.84
N GLN A 41 1.90 4.02 4.50
CA GLN A 41 2.74 5.21 4.42
C GLN A 41 4.12 4.94 5.04
N ALA A 42 5.18 5.08 4.26
CA ALA A 42 6.54 5.00 4.76
C ALA A 42 6.83 6.09 5.82
N GLY A 43 7.68 5.77 6.80
CA GLY A 43 8.08 6.73 7.83
C GLY A 43 8.33 6.13 9.20
N LEU A 44 8.34 7.00 10.22
CA LEU A 44 8.54 6.66 11.60
C LEU A 44 7.25 6.14 12.23
N TYR A 45 7.30 4.95 12.81
CA TYR A 45 6.22 4.31 13.55
C TYR A 45 6.64 4.02 15.00
N ARG A 46 5.68 4.06 15.90
CA ARG A 46 5.84 3.66 17.31
C ARG A 46 5.02 2.42 17.59
N HIS A 47 5.66 1.40 18.12
CA HIS A 47 4.98 0.19 18.59
C HIS A 47 4.29 0.46 19.94
N TYR A 48 3.19 -0.23 20.24
CA TYR A 48 2.47 -0.05 21.51
C TYR A 48 3.36 -0.27 22.75
N LYS A 49 4.44 -1.06 22.64
CA LYS A 49 5.46 -1.24 23.71
C LYS A 49 6.45 -0.06 23.86
N GLY A 50 6.27 1.04 23.14
CA GLY A 50 7.07 2.26 23.26
C GLY A 50 8.28 2.38 22.33
N GLN A 51 8.73 1.29 21.70
CA GLN A 51 9.87 1.31 20.77
C GLN A 51 9.52 1.95 19.42
N ASN A 52 10.49 2.67 18.84
CA ASN A 52 10.36 3.31 17.53
C ASN A 52 10.95 2.44 16.42
N TYR A 53 10.32 2.51 15.25
CA TYR A 53 10.70 1.77 14.05
C TYR A 53 10.55 2.68 12.83
N ARG A 54 11.41 2.51 11.83
CA ARG A 54 11.28 3.16 10.53
C ARG A 54 10.72 2.15 9.54
N VAL A 55 9.54 2.41 8.99
CA VAL A 55 8.96 1.63 7.90
C VAL A 55 9.53 2.11 6.58
N LEU A 56 10.12 1.19 5.83
CA LEU A 56 10.73 1.45 4.53
C LEU A 56 9.72 1.33 3.39
N GLY A 57 8.74 0.43 3.55
CA GLY A 57 7.66 0.25 2.58
C GLY A 57 7.02 -1.14 2.68
N VAL A 58 6.10 -1.40 1.76
CA VAL A 58 5.44 -2.70 1.60
C VAL A 58 6.10 -3.45 0.43
N ALA A 59 6.56 -4.65 0.71
CA ALA A 59 7.03 -5.61 -0.27
C ALA A 59 5.98 -6.71 -0.47
N ARG A 60 6.16 -7.48 -1.54
CA ARG A 60 5.32 -8.63 -1.86
C ARG A 60 6.17 -9.89 -1.81
N HIS A 61 5.71 -10.90 -1.06
CA HIS A 61 6.38 -12.20 -1.01
C HIS A 61 6.37 -12.83 -2.41
N SER A 62 7.52 -13.32 -2.89
CA SER A 62 7.65 -13.78 -4.29
C SER A 62 6.83 -15.03 -4.58
N GLU A 63 6.72 -15.93 -3.61
CA GLU A 63 6.07 -17.23 -3.78
C GLU A 63 4.57 -17.20 -3.46
N THR A 64 4.16 -16.38 -2.49
CA THR A 64 2.76 -16.35 -1.99
C THR A 64 1.99 -15.10 -2.41
N GLU A 65 2.68 -14.12 -3.00
CA GLU A 65 2.15 -12.78 -3.29
C GLU A 65 1.57 -12.02 -2.09
N GLU A 66 1.89 -12.44 -0.86
CA GLU A 66 1.42 -11.79 0.36
C GLU A 66 2.12 -10.44 0.57
N ALA A 67 1.36 -9.45 1.05
CA ALA A 67 1.88 -8.14 1.37
C ALA A 67 2.62 -8.16 2.72
N LEU A 68 3.88 -7.73 2.70
CA LEU A 68 4.79 -7.73 3.83
C LEU A 68 5.34 -6.32 4.06
N VAL A 69 5.33 -5.83 5.29
CA VAL A 69 5.95 -4.56 5.67
C VAL A 69 7.41 -4.81 5.99
N ILE A 70 8.30 -4.05 5.34
CA ILE A 70 9.72 -4.01 5.66
C ILE A 70 9.98 -2.81 6.55
N TYR A 71 10.53 -3.05 7.73
CA TYR A 71 10.78 -2.00 8.72
C TYR A 71 12.06 -2.26 9.53
N GLN A 72 12.70 -1.18 9.95
CA GLN A 72 13.94 -1.17 10.71
C GLN A 72 13.67 -0.77 12.16
N ALA A 73 14.24 -1.49 13.11
CA ALA A 73 14.28 -1.05 14.50
C ALA A 73 15.16 0.20 14.65
N LEU A 74 14.71 1.22 15.37
CA LEU A 74 15.52 2.42 15.66
C LEU A 74 16.20 2.34 17.04
N TYR A 75 16.50 1.12 17.47
CA TYR A 75 17.14 0.81 18.74
C TYR A 75 18.05 -0.42 18.58
N GLY A 76 18.99 -0.58 19.52
CA GLY A 76 19.97 -1.67 19.47
C GLY A 76 20.79 -1.63 18.19
N GLU A 77 20.94 -2.78 17.54
CA GLU A 77 21.72 -2.97 16.31
C GLU A 77 21.03 -2.46 15.03
N PHE A 78 19.93 -1.72 15.15
CA PHE A 78 19.15 -1.23 14.00
C PHE A 78 18.72 -2.33 13.01
N GLY A 79 18.30 -3.48 13.55
CA GLY A 79 17.94 -4.66 12.77
C GLY A 79 16.75 -4.42 11.81
N LEU A 80 16.81 -5.10 10.65
CA LEU A 80 15.78 -5.05 9.62
C LEU A 80 14.84 -6.26 9.75
N TRP A 81 13.54 -6.01 9.72
CA TRP A 81 12.50 -7.00 9.94
C TRP A 81 11.44 -6.96 8.85
N VAL A 82 10.78 -8.10 8.67
CA VAL A 82 9.66 -8.27 7.74
C VAL A 82 8.48 -8.84 8.52
N ARG A 83 7.28 -8.31 8.29
CA ARG A 83 6.05 -8.77 8.94
C ARG A 83 4.87 -8.68 7.97
N PRO A 84 3.90 -9.61 8.02
CA PRO A 84 2.68 -9.48 7.24
C PRO A 84 1.99 -8.14 7.49
N LEU A 85 1.57 -7.48 6.42
CA LEU A 85 0.92 -6.18 6.46
C LEU A 85 -0.33 -6.18 7.34
N GLU A 86 -1.15 -7.23 7.23
CA GLU A 86 -2.35 -7.40 8.07
C GLU A 86 -2.01 -7.39 9.57
N MET A 87 -0.97 -8.12 9.96
CA MET A 87 -0.47 -8.14 11.34
C MET A 87 0.22 -6.83 11.75
N PHE A 88 0.64 -6.00 10.81
CA PHE A 88 1.25 -4.72 11.11
C PHE A 88 0.17 -3.66 11.40
N THR A 89 -0.91 -3.64 10.61
CA THR A 89 -2.02 -2.68 10.73
C THR A 89 -3.08 -3.08 11.76
N GLU A 90 -2.96 -4.27 12.34
CA GLU A 90 -3.88 -4.80 13.35
C GLU A 90 -3.92 -3.95 14.63
N ALA A 91 -5.08 -3.91 15.28
CA ALA A 91 -5.20 -3.46 16.66
C ALA A 91 -4.87 -4.60 17.64
N VAL A 92 -4.34 -4.26 18.80
CA VAL A 92 -4.09 -5.20 19.90
C VAL A 92 -4.77 -4.72 21.16
N GLU A 93 -5.25 -5.65 21.97
CA GLU A 93 -5.74 -5.36 23.31
C GLU A 93 -4.56 -5.15 24.27
N VAL A 94 -4.52 -3.97 24.90
CA VAL A 94 -3.55 -3.60 25.94
C VAL A 94 -4.36 -3.02 27.10
N ASP A 95 -4.26 -3.63 28.28
CA ASP A 95 -4.98 -3.19 29.48
C ASP A 95 -6.51 -3.04 29.30
N GLY A 96 -7.11 -3.86 28.42
CA GLY A 96 -8.54 -3.84 28.10
C GLY A 96 -8.95 -2.84 27.03
N GLU A 97 -8.00 -2.07 26.48
CA GLU A 97 -8.23 -1.13 25.38
C GLU A 97 -7.64 -1.65 24.07
N TRP A 98 -8.37 -1.48 22.97
CA TRP A 98 -7.89 -1.81 21.63
C TRP A 98 -7.09 -0.66 21.04
N VAL A 99 -5.77 -0.83 20.93
CA VAL A 99 -4.85 0.17 20.39
C VAL A 99 -4.19 -0.33 19.11
N PRO A 100 -3.92 0.53 18.11
CA PRO A 100 -3.14 0.13 16.94
C PRO A 100 -1.77 -0.41 17.36
N ARG A 101 -1.37 -1.58 16.83
CA ARG A 101 -0.09 -2.21 17.17
C ARG A 101 1.10 -1.30 16.85
N PHE A 102 1.02 -0.60 15.73
CA PHE A 102 1.96 0.44 15.32
C PHE A 102 1.21 1.72 14.95
N VAL A 103 1.69 2.86 15.46
CA VAL A 103 1.13 4.18 15.20
C VAL A 103 2.13 4.99 14.37
N LEU A 104 1.68 5.58 13.27
CA LEU A 104 2.48 6.50 12.48
C LEU A 104 2.79 7.76 13.30
N VAL A 105 4.06 8.08 13.45
CA VAL A 105 4.56 9.27 14.15
C VAL A 105 4.91 10.38 13.15
N SER A 106 5.65 10.03 12.09
CA SER A 106 6.05 10.99 11.05
C SER A 106 6.21 10.29 9.72
N PRO A 107 5.60 10.77 8.62
CA PRO A 107 5.81 10.20 7.30
C PRO A 107 7.20 10.56 6.75
N GLU A 108 7.80 9.64 6.00
CA GLU A 108 9.04 9.86 5.24
C GLU A 108 8.78 9.50 3.77
N ALA A 109 9.04 10.43 2.84
CA ALA A 109 8.73 10.23 1.41
C ALA A 109 9.73 9.29 0.71
N ASP A 110 10.97 9.24 1.18
CA ASP A 110 12.03 8.39 0.64
C ASP A 110 12.87 7.80 1.79
N PRO A 111 12.35 6.79 2.51
CA PRO A 111 13.08 6.16 3.61
C PRO A 111 14.27 5.31 3.13
N LEU A 112 14.31 4.93 1.84
CA LEU A 112 15.38 4.11 1.28
C LEU A 112 16.49 4.94 0.63
N GLY A 113 16.25 6.22 0.34
CA GLY A 113 17.24 7.10 -0.31
C GLY A 113 17.63 6.61 -1.71
N LEU A 114 16.78 5.81 -2.37
CA LEU A 114 17.12 5.22 -3.66
C LEU A 114 17.06 6.32 -4.73
N GLN A 115 18.23 6.83 -5.10
CA GLN A 115 18.34 7.67 -6.30
C GLN A 115 17.86 6.84 -7.49
N LYS A 116 16.82 7.31 -8.19
CA LYS A 116 16.52 6.80 -9.53
C LYS A 116 17.80 6.94 -10.35
N ALA A 117 18.28 5.85 -10.95
CA ALA A 117 19.49 5.90 -11.76
C ALA A 117 19.38 7.05 -12.77
N PRO A 118 20.36 7.97 -12.83
CA PRO A 118 20.36 8.99 -13.86
C PRO A 118 20.51 8.31 -15.22
N GLY A 119 19.49 8.39 -16.08
CA GLY A 119 19.59 7.94 -17.48
C GLY A 119 19.05 6.54 -17.80
N GLY A 120 17.94 6.13 -17.19
CA GLY A 120 17.12 5.06 -17.78
C GLY A 120 16.46 5.56 -19.06
N GLU A 121 17.21 5.54 -20.17
CA GLU A 121 16.70 5.83 -21.50
C GLU A 121 15.61 4.82 -21.82
N ASP A 122 14.37 5.30 -21.98
CA ASP A 122 13.26 4.53 -22.54
C ASP A 122 13.74 3.98 -23.89
N ARG A 123 14.13 2.71 -23.93
CA ARG A 123 14.41 2.03 -25.19
C ARG A 123 13.09 1.98 -25.96
N ALA A 124 13.07 2.79 -27.01
CA ALA A 124 12.06 3.00 -28.05
C ALA A 124 11.15 1.81 -28.36
#